data_AF-N6UVM1-F1
#
_entry.id   AF-N6UVM1-F1
#
_cell.length_a   1.000
_cell.length_b   1.000
_cell.length_c   1.000
_cell.angle_alpha   90.00
_cell.angle_beta   90.00
_cell.angle_gamma   90.00
#
_symmetry.space_group_name_H-M   'P 1'
#
loop_
_entity.id
_entity.type
_entity.pdbx_description
1 polymer ?
#
loop_
_entity_poly.entity_id
_entity_poly.type
_entity_poly.pdbx_seq_one_letter_code
_entity_poly.pdbx_strand_id
1 'polypeptide(L)'
;MNYITPELAKKILNSKGEIYLNLDLNKTNKKFKVIVNEDKAIFPSGEIEIKILKKIAKDNAVYLLDNNRLYKLAIADESGYYKLVPTIPPTIEINGIRMHRTKGINPYEDTLNKVNSINIKKGDVVLDTCMGLGYTAIEAYRRGAKVITIEK
;
A
#
# COMPACT_ATOMS: atom_id res chain seq x y z
N MET A 1 -9.83 9.10 -5.58
CA MET A 1 -8.91 7.99 -5.28
C MET A 1 -9.25 7.30 -3.95
N ASN A 2 -9.55 6.01 -3.98
CA ASN A 2 -9.65 5.13 -2.81
C ASN A 2 -8.84 3.84 -3.06
N TYR A 3 -8.09 3.36 -2.07
CA TYR A 3 -7.35 2.11 -2.17
C TYR A 3 -8.16 0.94 -1.58
N ILE A 4 -8.14 -0.19 -2.28
CA ILE A 4 -8.88 -1.40 -1.89
C ILE A 4 -7.88 -2.56 -1.80
N THR A 5 -7.74 -3.11 -0.61
CA THR A 5 -6.97 -4.32 -0.35
C THR A 5 -7.89 -5.54 -0.33
N PRO A 6 -7.36 -6.77 -0.49
CA PRO A 6 -8.16 -7.99 -0.33
C PRO A 6 -8.82 -8.09 1.05
N GLU A 7 -8.16 -7.60 2.11
CA GLU A 7 -8.74 -7.56 3.46
C GLU A 7 -9.93 -6.58 3.54
N LEU A 8 -9.81 -5.38 2.96
CA LEU A 8 -10.94 -4.44 2.88
C LEU A 8 -12.09 -5.02 2.07
N ALA A 9 -11.81 -5.67 0.94
CA ALA A 9 -12.83 -6.33 0.14
C ALA A 9 -13.57 -7.41 0.94
N LYS A 10 -12.87 -8.23 1.74
CA LYS A 10 -13.48 -9.21 2.65
C LYS A 10 -14.38 -8.55 3.71
N LYS A 11 -13.91 -7.45 4.33
CA LYS A 11 -14.71 -6.70 5.31
C LYS A 11 -16.00 -6.15 4.70
N ILE A 12 -15.92 -5.60 3.48
CA ILE A 12 -17.07 -5.09 2.74
C ILE A 12 -18.06 -6.21 2.43
N LEU A 13 -17.57 -7.35 1.92
CA LEU A 13 -18.42 -8.51 1.58
C LEU A 13 -19.16 -9.11 2.79
N ASN A 14 -18.64 -8.93 4.00
CA ASN A 14 -19.24 -9.39 5.25
C ASN A 14 -20.10 -8.31 5.94
N SER A 15 -20.27 -7.15 5.32
CA SER A 15 -21.01 -6.02 5.87
C SER A 15 -22.28 -5.74 5.04
N LYS A 16 -23.25 -5.05 5.63
CA LYS A 16 -24.42 -4.51 4.94
C LYS A 16 -24.68 -3.08 5.41
N GLY A 17 -25.23 -2.24 4.53
CA GLY A 17 -25.55 -0.85 4.85
C GLY A 17 -24.30 0.03 4.93
N GLU A 18 -24.28 0.94 5.89
CA GLU A 18 -23.23 1.95 6.02
C GLU A 18 -22.08 1.48 6.91
N ILE A 19 -20.86 1.54 6.39
CA ILE A 19 -19.62 1.23 7.13
C ILE A 19 -18.56 2.32 6.93
N TYR A 20 -17.63 2.43 7.88
CA TYR A 20 -16.53 3.40 7.85
C TYR A 20 -15.18 2.69 7.78
N LEU A 21 -14.48 2.86 6.66
CA LEU A 21 -13.23 2.16 6.36
C LEU A 21 -12.08 3.14 6.09
N ASN A 22 -10.86 2.77 6.46
CA ASN A 22 -9.68 3.48 5.95
C ASN A 22 -9.46 3.08 4.48
N LEU A 23 -9.38 4.07 3.59
CA LEU A 23 -9.21 3.88 2.14
C LEU A 23 -7.90 4.51 1.64
N ASP A 24 -6.93 4.74 2.52
CA ASP A 24 -5.64 5.39 2.21
C ASP A 24 -4.42 4.53 2.56
N LEU A 25 -4.62 3.20 2.73
CA LEU A 25 -3.60 2.23 3.14
C LEU A 25 -3.03 2.49 4.54
N ASN A 26 -3.87 3.04 5.44
CA ASN A 26 -3.50 3.48 6.79
C ASN A 26 -2.36 4.52 6.80
N LYS A 27 -2.26 5.35 5.76
CA LYS A 27 -1.38 6.53 5.78
C LYS A 27 -1.86 7.56 6.79
N THR A 28 -3.18 7.64 6.99
CA THR A 28 -3.80 8.47 8.03
C THR A 28 -4.82 7.66 8.83
N ASN A 29 -5.33 8.22 9.92
CA ASN A 29 -6.43 7.62 10.69
C ASN A 29 -7.82 7.94 10.12
N LYS A 30 -7.90 8.59 8.94
CA LYS A 30 -9.17 8.97 8.34
C LYS A 30 -9.95 7.73 7.92
N LYS A 31 -11.25 7.74 8.19
CA LYS A 31 -12.19 6.74 7.71
C LYS A 31 -13.19 7.40 6.77
N PHE A 32 -13.60 6.64 5.77
CA PHE A 32 -14.50 7.07 4.73
C PHE A 32 -15.75 6.19 4.77
N LYS A 33 -16.89 6.82 4.56
CA LYS A 33 -18.16 6.15 4.41
C LYS A 33 -18.15 5.28 3.15
N VAL A 34 -18.56 4.02 3.29
CA VAL A 34 -18.83 3.08 2.19
C VAL A 34 -20.23 2.52 2.42
N ILE A 35 -21.07 2.57 1.39
CA ILE A 35 -22.44 2.03 1.45
C ILE A 35 -22.45 0.70 0.71
N VAL A 36 -22.91 -0.36 1.36
CA VAL A 36 -22.90 -1.72 0.84
C VAL A 36 -24.33 -2.22 0.65
N ASN A 37 -24.68 -2.49 -0.60
CA ASN A 37 -25.94 -3.08 -1.00
C ASN A 37 -25.69 -4.50 -1.56
N GLU A 38 -26.75 -5.20 -1.97
CA GLU A 38 -26.62 -6.57 -2.48
C GLU A 38 -25.82 -6.67 -3.79
N ASP A 39 -25.87 -5.62 -4.62
CA ASP A 39 -25.24 -5.61 -5.94
C ASP A 39 -23.88 -4.90 -6.00
N LYS A 40 -23.69 -3.86 -5.18
CA LYS A 40 -22.51 -2.98 -5.24
C LYS A 40 -22.13 -2.38 -3.89
N ALA A 41 -20.87 -1.98 -3.78
CA ALA A 41 -20.37 -1.10 -2.75
C ALA A 41 -20.06 0.28 -3.34
N ILE A 42 -20.53 1.34 -2.68
CA ILE A 42 -20.39 2.74 -3.09
C ILE A 42 -19.34 3.38 -2.19
N PHE A 43 -18.24 3.82 -2.79
CA PHE A 43 -17.12 4.50 -2.17
C PHE A 43 -17.15 6.00 -2.52
N PRO A 44 -16.39 6.86 -1.83
CA PRO A 44 -16.30 8.27 -2.16
C PRO A 44 -15.83 8.56 -3.60
N SER A 45 -15.01 7.69 -4.20
CA SER A 45 -14.46 7.88 -5.55
C SER A 45 -15.11 7.02 -6.63
N GLY A 46 -16.16 6.28 -6.29
CA GLY A 46 -16.93 5.50 -7.25
C GLY A 46 -17.59 4.26 -6.67
N GLU A 47 -18.09 3.39 -7.53
CA GLU A 47 -18.75 2.14 -7.14
C GLU A 47 -18.05 0.90 -7.68
N ILE A 48 -18.15 -0.20 -6.93
CA ILE A 48 -17.62 -1.50 -7.32
C ILE A 48 -18.71 -2.56 -7.12
N GLU A 49 -18.99 -3.32 -8.16
CA GLU A 49 -19.91 -4.45 -8.07
C GLU A 49 -19.40 -5.53 -7.09
N ILE A 50 -20.31 -6.15 -6.35
CA ILE A 50 -20.00 -7.20 -5.37
C ILE A 50 -19.28 -8.39 -6.03
N LYS A 51 -19.60 -8.70 -7.29
CA LYS A 51 -18.90 -9.72 -8.09
C LYS A 51 -17.42 -9.41 -8.28
N ILE A 52 -17.06 -8.13 -8.43
CA ILE A 52 -15.67 -7.67 -8.58
C ILE A 52 -14.97 -7.68 -7.22
N LEU A 53 -15.64 -7.23 -6.16
CA LEU A 53 -15.10 -7.32 -4.79
C LEU A 53 -14.76 -8.76 -4.40
N LYS A 54 -15.58 -9.75 -4.79
CA LYS A 54 -15.26 -11.18 -4.60
C LYS A 54 -13.96 -11.61 -5.30
N LYS A 55 -13.63 -11.02 -6.46
CA LYS A 55 -12.35 -11.27 -7.14
C LYS A 55 -11.20 -10.60 -6.39
N ILE A 56 -11.34 -9.34 -6.00
CA ILE A 56 -10.33 -8.59 -5.22
C ILE A 56 -10.00 -9.31 -3.90
N ALA A 57 -11.03 -9.81 -3.21
CA ALA A 57 -10.88 -10.53 -1.94
C ALA A 57 -10.02 -11.81 -2.02
N LYS A 58 -9.84 -12.36 -3.23
CA LYS A 58 -9.02 -13.55 -3.49
C LYS A 58 -7.67 -13.24 -4.14
N ASP A 59 -7.42 -12.00 -4.52
CA ASP A 59 -6.16 -11.58 -5.13
C ASP A 59 -5.10 -11.25 -4.06
N ASN A 60 -3.87 -11.03 -4.50
CA ASN A 60 -2.73 -10.58 -3.69
C ASN A 60 -2.15 -9.28 -4.25
N ALA A 61 -3.02 -8.29 -4.49
CA ALA A 61 -2.68 -6.98 -5.02
C ALA A 61 -3.52 -5.88 -4.37
N VAL A 62 -2.98 -4.67 -4.33
CA VAL A 62 -3.75 -3.46 -4.03
C VAL A 62 -4.44 -2.97 -5.30
N TYR A 63 -5.67 -2.47 -5.15
CA TYR A 63 -6.43 -1.81 -6.21
C TYR A 63 -6.63 -0.34 -5.88
N LEU A 64 -6.72 0.48 -6.91
CA LEU A 64 -7.06 1.90 -6.86
C LEU A 64 -8.39 2.11 -7.57
N LEU A 65 -9.38 2.62 -6.86
CA LEU A 65 -10.60 3.17 -7.44
C LEU A 65 -10.41 4.68 -7.61
N ASP A 66 -10.61 5.17 -8.82
CA ASP A 66 -10.59 6.60 -9.10
C ASP A 66 -11.60 6.96 -10.18
N ASN A 67 -12.52 7.87 -9.87
CA ASN A 67 -13.56 8.34 -10.77
C ASN A 67 -14.32 7.19 -11.49
N ASN A 68 -14.86 6.24 -10.72
CA ASN A 68 -15.51 5.01 -11.21
C ASN A 68 -14.62 4.05 -12.02
N ARG A 69 -13.31 4.29 -12.10
CA ARG A 69 -12.37 3.40 -12.78
C ARG A 69 -11.56 2.63 -11.75
N LEU A 70 -11.52 1.31 -11.92
CA LEU A 70 -10.79 0.41 -11.04
C LEU A 70 -9.49 -0.04 -11.70
N TYR A 71 -8.38 0.25 -11.06
CA TYR A 71 -7.04 -0.10 -11.50
C TYR A 71 -6.43 -1.10 -10.53
N LYS A 72 -5.89 -2.21 -11.04
CA LYS A 72 -4.97 -3.03 -10.26
C LYS A 72 -3.65 -2.27 -10.18
N LEU A 73 -3.09 -2.07 -8.98
CA LEU A 73 -1.78 -1.44 -8.83
C LEU A 73 -0.67 -2.44 -9.13
N ALA A 74 -0.59 -2.78 -10.42
CA ALA A 74 0.44 -3.59 -11.01
C ALA A 74 0.75 -3.06 -12.41
N ILE A 75 2.01 -3.13 -12.80
CA ILE A 75 2.52 -2.72 -14.11
C ILE A 75 3.26 -3.94 -14.68
N ALA A 76 3.02 -4.25 -15.94
CA ALA A 76 3.66 -5.34 -16.66
C ALA A 76 4.06 -4.83 -18.04
N ASP A 77 5.34 -4.98 -18.40
CA ASP A 77 5.86 -4.68 -19.72
C ASP A 77 7.02 -5.64 -20.07
N GLU A 78 7.74 -5.36 -21.16
CA GLU A 78 8.89 -6.15 -21.59
C GLU A 78 10.05 -6.16 -20.58
N SER A 79 10.13 -5.14 -19.71
CA SER A 79 11.19 -4.98 -18.71
C SER A 79 10.89 -5.71 -17.40
N GLY A 80 9.62 -6.02 -17.13
CA GLY A 80 9.23 -6.87 -16.02
C GLY A 80 7.83 -6.62 -15.47
N TYR A 81 7.63 -7.10 -14.24
CA TYR A 81 6.37 -7.04 -13.52
C TYR A 81 6.56 -6.41 -12.14
N TYR A 82 5.78 -5.36 -11.88
CA TYR A 82 5.75 -4.65 -10.61
C TYR A 82 4.34 -4.71 -10.04
N LYS A 83 4.21 -4.95 -8.74
CA LYS A 83 2.90 -4.97 -8.07
C LYS A 83 3.00 -4.48 -6.64
N LEU A 84 2.02 -3.68 -6.23
CA LEU A 84 1.83 -3.32 -4.83
C LEU A 84 1.14 -4.46 -4.07
N VAL A 85 1.84 -5.05 -3.11
CA VAL A 85 1.37 -6.14 -2.27
C VAL A 85 0.59 -5.56 -1.09
N PRO A 86 -0.58 -6.13 -0.73
CA PRO A 86 -1.50 -5.57 0.26
C PRO A 86 -1.09 -5.86 1.71
N THR A 87 0.17 -5.61 2.07
CA THR A 87 0.56 -5.46 3.48
C THR A 87 0.22 -4.06 3.97
N ILE A 88 0.20 -3.85 5.28
CA ILE A 88 0.01 -2.52 5.86
C ILE A 88 1.22 -2.20 6.77
N PRO A 89 2.06 -1.22 6.40
CA PRO A 89 2.06 -0.52 5.11
C PRO A 89 2.45 -1.46 3.95
N PRO A 90 2.17 -1.10 2.69
CA PRO A 90 2.38 -2.00 1.56
C PRO A 90 3.87 -2.30 1.31
N THR A 91 4.14 -3.35 0.55
CA THR A 91 5.46 -3.57 -0.07
C THR A 91 5.29 -3.67 -1.58
N ILE A 92 6.35 -3.40 -2.32
CA ILE A 92 6.42 -3.72 -3.74
C ILE A 92 6.97 -5.14 -3.94
N GLU A 93 6.45 -5.81 -4.97
CA GLU A 93 6.95 -7.06 -5.53
C GLU A 93 7.44 -6.77 -6.96
N ILE A 94 8.68 -7.16 -7.25
CA ILE A 94 9.34 -6.97 -8.55
C ILE A 94 9.71 -8.34 -9.08
N ASN A 95 9.17 -8.71 -10.25
CA ASN A 95 9.37 -10.03 -10.87
C ASN A 95 9.13 -11.21 -9.90
N GLY A 96 8.11 -11.08 -9.04
CA GLY A 96 7.75 -12.09 -8.04
C GLY A 96 8.57 -12.05 -6.74
N ILE A 97 9.56 -11.15 -6.62
CA ILE A 97 10.40 -10.99 -5.44
C ILE A 97 9.87 -9.83 -4.58
N ARG A 98 9.61 -10.09 -3.29
CA ARG A 98 9.23 -9.05 -2.33
C ARG A 98 10.45 -8.25 -1.90
N MET A 99 10.34 -6.93 -1.97
CA MET A 99 11.46 -6.04 -1.64
C MET A 99 11.62 -5.75 -0.14
N HIS A 100 10.60 -6.02 0.67
CA HIS A 100 10.65 -5.87 2.13
C HIS A 100 10.34 -7.18 2.84
N ARG A 101 10.86 -7.31 4.06
CA ARG A 101 10.46 -8.40 4.96
C ARG A 101 9.00 -8.20 5.38
N THR A 102 8.19 -9.23 5.15
CA THR A 102 6.77 -9.25 5.55
C THR A 102 6.45 -10.44 6.47
N LYS A 103 7.43 -11.28 6.80
CA LYS A 103 7.24 -12.46 7.64
C LYS A 103 7.54 -12.11 9.10
N GLY A 104 6.50 -12.14 9.93
CA GLY A 104 6.58 -11.87 11.36
C GLY A 104 6.84 -10.41 11.74
N ILE A 105 6.82 -9.50 10.77
CA ILE A 105 7.02 -8.05 10.95
C ILE A 105 6.46 -7.31 9.72
N ASN A 106 6.00 -6.08 9.88
CA ASN A 106 5.58 -5.26 8.73
C ASN A 106 6.78 -4.54 8.08
N PRO A 107 6.67 -4.11 6.80
CA PRO A 107 7.78 -3.49 6.07
C PRO A 107 8.41 -2.26 6.75
N TYR A 108 7.59 -1.46 7.43
CA TYR A 108 8.05 -0.22 8.04
C TYR A 108 8.72 -0.47 9.39
N GLU A 109 8.19 -1.37 10.21
CA GLU A 109 8.87 -1.82 11.43
C GLU A 109 10.26 -2.42 11.14
N ASP A 110 10.37 -3.25 10.11
CA ASP A 110 11.67 -3.80 9.68
C ASP A 110 12.64 -2.69 9.24
N THR A 111 12.12 -1.66 8.56
CA THR A 111 12.89 -0.47 8.20
C THR A 111 13.38 0.28 9.43
N LEU A 112 12.50 0.54 10.40
CA LEU A 112 12.86 1.22 11.65
C LEU A 112 13.95 0.47 12.40
N ASN A 113 13.87 -0.87 12.48
CA ASN A 113 14.91 -1.70 13.09
C ASN A 113 16.27 -1.49 12.41
N LYS A 114 16.32 -1.49 11.08
CA LYS A 114 17.55 -1.28 10.31
C LYS A 114 18.12 0.12 10.52
N VAL A 115 17.28 1.15 10.38
CA VAL A 115 17.66 2.56 10.55
C VAL A 115 18.14 2.82 11.99
N ASN A 116 17.49 2.22 12.99
CA ASN A 116 17.90 2.32 14.40
C ASN A 116 19.27 1.70 14.65
N SER A 117 19.56 0.55 14.06
CA SER A 117 20.86 -0.11 14.21
C SER A 117 22.04 0.71 13.65
N ILE A 118 21.78 1.51 12.62
CA ILE A 118 22.79 2.43 12.03
C ILE A 118 22.94 3.71 12.87
N ASN A 119 21.93 4.05 13.68
CA ASN A 119 21.89 5.23 14.54
C ASN A 119 22.11 6.56 13.78
N ILE A 120 21.36 6.75 12.68
CA ILE A 120 21.38 7.97 11.87
C ILE A 120 21.02 9.20 12.74
N LYS A 121 21.83 10.25 12.64
CA LYS A 121 21.71 11.50 13.40
C LYS A 121 21.41 12.70 12.49
N LYS A 122 20.93 13.76 13.11
CA LYS A 122 20.73 15.06 12.45
C LYS A 122 22.07 15.57 11.91
N GLY A 123 22.10 15.94 10.64
CA GLY A 123 23.29 16.43 9.94
C GLY A 123 24.06 15.35 9.17
N ASP A 124 23.74 14.06 9.35
CA ASP A 124 24.34 13.00 8.56
C ASP A 124 23.99 13.12 7.07
N VAL A 125 24.84 12.59 6.21
CA VAL A 125 24.56 12.45 4.77
C VAL A 125 24.34 10.98 4.47
N VAL A 126 23.16 10.63 3.95
CA VAL A 126 22.75 9.25 3.64
C VAL A 126 22.59 9.11 2.14
N LEU A 127 23.28 8.12 1.57
CA LEU A 127 23.05 7.66 0.20
C LEU A 127 22.16 6.41 0.25
N ASP A 128 20.94 6.51 -0.30
CA ASP A 128 20.04 5.37 -0.46
C ASP A 128 20.02 4.95 -1.94
N THR A 129 20.61 3.78 -2.21
CA THR A 129 20.62 3.16 -3.55
C THR A 129 19.57 2.06 -3.69
N CYS A 130 18.73 1.83 -2.67
CA CYS A 130 17.77 0.73 -2.59
C CYS A 130 16.34 1.29 -2.57
N MET A 131 15.91 1.82 -3.72
CA MET A 131 14.74 2.68 -3.89
C MET A 131 13.43 1.92 -4.09
N GLY A 132 13.03 1.14 -3.08
CA GLY A 132 11.72 0.51 -3.04
C GLY A 132 10.59 1.53 -2.89
N LEU A 133 9.83 1.46 -1.79
CA LEU A 133 8.80 2.47 -1.49
C LEU A 133 9.37 3.68 -0.73
N GLY A 134 10.70 3.78 -0.63
CA GLY A 134 11.41 4.89 0.00
C GLY A 134 11.38 4.91 1.53
N TYR A 135 11.01 3.81 2.21
CA TYR A 135 10.90 3.79 3.67
C TYR A 135 12.20 4.19 4.37
N THR A 136 13.35 3.70 3.91
CA THR A 136 14.66 4.04 4.50
C THR A 136 15.00 5.51 4.26
N ALA A 137 14.94 6.00 3.02
CA ALA A 137 15.16 7.41 2.68
C ALA A 137 14.26 8.36 3.47
N ILE A 138 12.96 8.06 3.57
CA ILE A 138 12.00 8.87 4.32
C ILE A 138 12.39 8.91 5.80
N GLU A 139 12.74 7.79 6.41
CA GLU A 139 13.10 7.77 7.84
C GLU A 139 14.47 8.39 8.14
N ALA A 140 15.44 8.24 7.25
CA ALA A 140 16.70 8.99 7.35
C ALA A 140 16.44 10.51 7.31
N TYR A 141 15.61 10.98 6.37
CA TYR A 141 15.26 12.39 6.26
C TYR A 141 14.53 12.90 7.51
N ARG A 142 13.59 12.13 8.06
CA ARG A 142 12.86 12.50 9.29
C ARG A 142 13.75 12.61 10.53
N ARG A 143 14.89 11.92 10.56
CA ARG A 143 15.93 12.07 11.60
C ARG A 143 16.82 13.31 11.41
N GLY A 144 16.62 14.05 10.33
CA GLY A 144 17.37 15.26 10.01
C GLY A 144 18.65 14.98 9.21
N ALA A 145 18.77 13.82 8.57
CA ALA A 145 19.84 13.56 7.61
C ALA A 145 19.55 14.24 6.26
N LYS A 146 20.60 14.62 5.54
CA LYS A 146 20.53 14.93 4.11
C LYS A 146 20.53 13.62 3.34
N VAL A 147 19.47 13.35 2.59
CA VAL A 147 19.31 12.09 1.85
C VAL A 147 19.54 12.32 0.36
N ILE A 148 20.37 11.48 -0.25
CA ILE A 148 20.59 11.40 -1.69
C ILE A 148 20.10 10.03 -2.15
N THR A 149 19.29 9.99 -3.19
CA THR A 149 18.72 8.75 -3.73
C THR A 149 19.08 8.63 -5.21
N ILE A 150 19.53 7.47 -5.68
CA ILE A 150 19.96 7.25 -7.09
C ILE A 150 19.35 5.96 -7.65
N GLU A 151 18.46 6.09 -8.64
CA GLU A 151 17.81 4.97 -9.35
C GLU A 151 18.30 4.94 -10.80
N LYS A 152 18.25 3.77 -11.42
CA LYS A 152 18.55 3.58 -12.84
C LYS A 152 17.30 3.21 -13.61
#